data_AF-A0A6P6DDV6-F1
#
_entry.id   AF-A0A6P6DDV6-F1
#
_cell.length_a   1.000
_cell.length_b   1.000
_cell.length_c   1.000
_cell.angle_alpha   90.00
_cell.angle_beta   90.00
_cell.angle_gamma   90.00
#
_symmetry.space_group_name_H-M   'P 1'
#
loop_
_entity.id
_entity.type
_entity.pdbx_description
1 polymer ?
#
loop_
_entity_poly.entity_id
_entity_poly.type
_entity_poly.pdbx_seq_one_letter_code
_entity_poly.pdbx_strand_id
1 'polypeptide(L)'
;MSAWAVRSHGWGRGRCAGRRKASALATLCLLAMEAALLWFCNWSTLTVCAALKLPQIHAQLAARSARGVSLSSLLLELAGFLVCLRYQYYYGSPVLTYLEYPILIVQDVVLLLCVFHFNGDMKQAAPYLAVFAASWFVLGLHQGVIDVAMQE
;
A
#
# COMPACT_ATOMS: atom_id res chain seq x y z
N MET A 1 50.39 29.27 -55.91
CA MET A 1 49.83 27.90 -55.82
C MET A 1 49.70 27.55 -54.34
N SER A 2 48.87 28.26 -53.56
CA SER A 2 47.40 28.16 -53.39
C SER A 2 46.91 26.88 -52.70
N ALA A 3 46.26 27.13 -51.56
CA ALA A 3 45.08 26.43 -51.04
C ALA A 3 45.29 25.20 -50.12
N TRP A 4 45.64 25.44 -48.84
CA TRP A 4 45.26 24.55 -47.72
C TRP A 4 44.97 25.33 -46.43
N ALA A 5 44.29 26.47 -46.54
CA ALA A 5 43.72 27.17 -45.40
C ALA A 5 42.30 27.60 -45.78
N VAL A 6 41.30 26.83 -45.33
CA VAL A 6 39.93 27.28 -45.03
C VAL A 6 39.04 26.08 -44.69
N ARG A 7 38.30 26.22 -43.58
CA ARG A 7 37.04 25.56 -43.22
C ARG A 7 37.07 24.46 -42.14
N SER A 8 37.25 24.88 -40.90
CA SER A 8 36.78 24.16 -39.71
C SER A 8 35.98 25.07 -38.76
N HIS A 9 35.13 25.94 -39.30
CA HIS A 9 34.19 26.74 -38.50
C HIS A 9 32.76 26.31 -38.76
N GLY A 10 32.11 25.79 -37.71
CA GLY A 10 30.68 26.00 -37.51
C GLY A 10 29.72 24.84 -37.73
N TRP A 11 30.01 23.60 -37.33
CA TRP A 11 28.95 22.57 -37.34
C TRP A 11 29.11 21.45 -36.30
N GLY A 12 28.85 21.77 -35.02
CA GLY A 12 28.91 20.73 -33.98
C GLY A 12 28.24 21.03 -32.64
N ARG A 13 27.97 22.29 -32.26
CA ARG A 13 27.46 22.60 -30.92
C ARG A 13 25.94 22.55 -30.75
N GLY A 14 25.14 22.73 -31.81
CA GLY A 14 23.67 22.71 -31.73
C GLY A 14 23.05 21.32 -31.61
N ARG A 15 23.66 20.29 -32.21
CA ARG A 15 23.10 18.92 -32.27
C ARG A 15 23.20 18.15 -30.95
N CYS A 16 24.21 18.43 -30.10
CA CYS A 16 24.34 17.78 -28.80
C CYS A 16 23.41 18.38 -27.72
N ALA A 17 22.99 19.64 -27.87
CA ALA A 17 22.01 20.26 -26.98
C ALA A 17 20.59 19.74 -27.25
N GLY A 18 20.20 19.60 -28.54
CA GLY A 18 18.91 19.02 -28.93
C GLY A 18 18.76 17.54 -28.57
N ARG A 19 19.82 16.74 -28.71
CA ARG A 19 19.79 15.30 -28.38
C ARG A 19 19.68 15.03 -26.86
N ARG A 20 20.28 15.89 -26.02
CA ARG A 20 20.10 15.86 -24.56
C ARG A 20 18.69 16.29 -24.15
N LYS A 21 18.10 17.28 -24.81
CA LYS A 21 16.70 17.69 -24.58
C LYS A 21 15.70 16.62 -25.03
N ALA A 22 15.94 15.96 -26.17
CA ALA A 22 15.11 14.85 -26.64
C ALA A 22 15.21 13.61 -25.72
N SER A 23 16.42 13.30 -25.23
CA SER A 23 16.62 12.25 -24.22
C SER A 23 15.92 12.60 -22.90
N ALA A 24 16.02 13.84 -22.43
CA ALA A 24 15.34 14.30 -21.21
C ALA A 24 13.81 14.30 -21.36
N LEU A 25 13.30 14.71 -22.54
CA LEU A 25 11.86 14.65 -22.86
C LEU A 25 11.34 13.22 -22.92
N ALA A 26 12.12 12.28 -23.48
CA ALA A 26 11.78 10.87 -23.48
C ALA A 26 11.75 10.31 -22.04
N THR A 27 12.74 10.64 -21.21
CA THR A 27 12.76 10.25 -19.78
C THR A 27 11.60 10.88 -19.00
N LEU A 28 11.26 12.15 -19.24
CA LEU A 28 10.10 12.82 -18.62
C LEU A 28 8.77 12.19 -19.05
N CYS A 29 8.63 11.83 -20.32
CA CYS A 29 7.43 11.17 -20.84
C CYS A 29 7.25 9.77 -20.25
N LEU A 30 8.34 9.00 -20.14
CA LEU A 30 8.35 7.68 -19.49
C LEU A 30 7.95 7.79 -18.01
N LEU A 31 8.53 8.76 -17.29
CA LEU A 31 8.24 9.00 -15.88
C LEU A 31 6.79 9.50 -15.65
N ALA A 32 6.26 10.30 -16.57
CA ALA A 32 4.87 10.74 -16.55
C ALA A 32 3.88 9.60 -16.81
N MET A 33 4.22 8.68 -17.74
CA MET A 33 3.42 7.49 -18.02
C MET A 33 3.41 6.53 -16.82
N GLU A 34 4.56 6.29 -16.19
CA GLU A 34 4.65 5.44 -15.00
C GLU A 34 3.87 6.02 -13.83
N ALA A 35 3.96 7.33 -13.60
CA ALA A 35 3.17 8.00 -12.56
C ALA A 35 1.66 7.87 -12.80
N ALA A 36 1.19 8.04 -14.04
CA ALA A 36 -0.22 7.90 -14.39
C ALA A 36 -0.73 6.46 -14.22
N LEU A 37 0.10 5.47 -14.57
CA LEU A 37 -0.23 4.06 -14.39
C LEU A 37 -0.27 3.66 -12.92
N LEU A 38 0.71 4.11 -12.10
CA LEU A 38 0.74 3.84 -10.67
C LEU A 38 -0.47 4.45 -9.95
N TRP A 39 -0.82 5.68 -10.34
CA TRP A 39 -2.02 6.37 -9.90
C TRP A 39 -3.22 5.46 -10.21
N PHE A 40 -3.49 5.18 -11.49
CA PHE A 40 -4.63 4.36 -11.90
C PHE A 40 -4.72 3.01 -11.16
N CYS A 41 -3.61 2.29 -11.04
CA CYS A 41 -3.54 1.03 -10.30
C CYS A 41 -3.96 1.21 -8.84
N ASN A 42 -3.40 2.17 -8.11
CA ASN A 42 -3.76 2.41 -6.72
C ASN A 42 -5.25 2.73 -6.53
N TRP A 43 -5.83 3.62 -7.35
CA TRP A 43 -7.27 3.91 -7.25
C TRP A 43 -8.13 2.69 -7.57
N SER A 44 -7.72 1.89 -8.57
CA SER A 44 -8.43 0.65 -8.92
C SER A 44 -8.38 -0.35 -7.77
N THR A 45 -7.23 -0.55 -7.13
CA THR A 45 -7.06 -1.44 -5.99
C THR A 45 -7.90 -0.99 -4.81
N LEU A 46 -7.86 0.29 -4.45
CA LEU A 46 -8.71 0.84 -3.38
C LEU A 46 -10.20 0.60 -3.64
N THR A 47 -10.64 0.79 -4.89
CA THR A 47 -12.04 0.57 -5.28
C THR A 47 -12.42 -0.91 -5.19
N VAL A 48 -11.56 -1.79 -5.69
CA VAL A 48 -11.78 -3.25 -5.66
C VAL A 48 -11.76 -3.78 -4.23
N CYS A 49 -10.78 -3.39 -3.41
CA CYS A 49 -10.70 -3.76 -2.00
C CYS A 49 -11.92 -3.28 -1.21
N ALA A 50 -12.40 -2.07 -1.47
CA ALA A 50 -13.62 -1.56 -0.84
C ALA A 50 -14.88 -2.33 -1.28
N ALA A 51 -14.96 -2.75 -2.55
CA ALA A 51 -16.11 -3.47 -3.08
C ALA A 51 -16.15 -4.95 -2.68
N LEU A 52 -15.00 -5.62 -2.62
CA LEU A 52 -14.90 -7.08 -2.44
C LEU A 52 -15.27 -7.57 -1.02
N LYS A 53 -15.14 -6.74 0.02
CA LYS A 53 -15.55 -7.12 1.39
C LYS A 53 -17.01 -6.84 1.71
N LEU A 54 -17.70 -6.04 0.89
CA LEU A 54 -19.15 -5.81 1.03
C LEU A 54 -20.00 -7.09 0.92
N PRO A 55 -19.77 -8.04 -0.02
CA PRO A 55 -20.52 -9.29 -0.05
C PRO A 55 -20.31 -10.14 1.20
N GLN A 56 -19.11 -10.11 1.81
CA GLN A 56 -18.81 -10.85 3.04
C GLN A 56 -19.56 -10.26 4.25
N ILE A 57 -19.60 -8.92 4.36
CA ILE A 57 -20.40 -8.20 5.38
C ILE A 57 -21.90 -8.46 5.16
N HIS A 58 -22.37 -8.36 3.91
CA HIS A 58 -23.78 -8.58 3.56
C HIS A 58 -24.22 -10.02 3.85
N ALA A 59 -23.38 -11.02 3.55
CA ALA A 59 -23.67 -12.41 3.87
C ALA A 59 -23.83 -12.64 5.38
N GLN A 60 -23.01 -12.00 6.21
CA GLN A 60 -23.14 -12.08 7.67
C GLN A 60 -24.38 -11.37 8.20
N LEU A 61 -24.72 -10.20 7.65
CA LEU A 61 -25.95 -9.50 8.00
C LEU A 61 -27.20 -10.30 7.58
N ALA A 62 -27.18 -10.91 6.38
CA ALA A 62 -28.26 -11.72 5.85
C ALA A 62 -28.45 -13.03 6.64
N ALA A 63 -27.36 -13.66 7.07
CA ALA A 63 -27.42 -14.88 7.87
C ALA A 63 -27.89 -14.64 9.32
N ARG A 64 -27.82 -13.39 9.83
CA ARG A 64 -28.07 -13.02 11.24
C ARG A 64 -27.41 -13.97 12.26
N SER A 65 -26.33 -14.64 11.85
CA SER A 65 -25.71 -15.73 12.58
C SER A 65 -24.26 -15.85 12.15
N ALA A 66 -23.38 -16.08 13.12
CA ALA A 66 -21.95 -16.28 12.90
C ALA A 66 -21.60 -17.65 12.27
N ARG A 67 -22.60 -18.47 11.87
CA ARG A 67 -22.39 -19.86 11.42
C ARG A 67 -21.55 -20.03 10.14
N GLY A 68 -21.24 -18.94 9.41
CA GLY A 68 -20.49 -19.00 8.16
C GLY A 68 -19.00 -18.64 8.25
N VAL A 69 -18.54 -17.99 9.34
CA VAL A 69 -17.18 -17.42 9.41
C VAL A 69 -16.49 -17.80 10.70
N SER A 70 -15.30 -18.37 10.60
CA SER A 70 -14.50 -18.74 11.77
C SER A 70 -13.77 -17.51 12.32
N LEU A 71 -13.94 -17.26 13.62
CA LEU A 71 -13.26 -16.17 14.33
C LEU A 71 -11.74 -16.24 14.14
N SER A 72 -11.15 -17.43 14.21
CA SER A 72 -9.71 -17.63 14.03
C SER A 72 -9.21 -17.21 12.65
N SER A 73 -9.99 -17.46 11.58
CA SER A 73 -9.60 -17.02 10.23
C SER A 73 -9.63 -15.50 10.12
N LEU A 74 -10.66 -14.85 10.69
CA LEU A 74 -10.78 -13.40 10.67
C LEU A 74 -9.64 -12.72 11.44
N LEU A 75 -9.25 -13.28 12.59
CA LEU A 75 -8.12 -12.78 13.37
C LEU A 75 -6.79 -12.96 12.64
N LEU A 76 -6.65 -14.06 11.89
CA LEU A 76 -5.45 -14.32 11.10
C LEU A 76 -5.34 -13.34 9.92
N GLU A 77 -6.45 -13.05 9.23
CA GLU A 77 -6.49 -12.01 8.19
C GLU A 77 -6.11 -10.65 8.76
N LEU A 78 -6.73 -10.26 9.88
CA LEU A 78 -6.48 -8.99 10.56
C LEU A 78 -5.00 -8.86 10.99
N ALA A 79 -4.41 -9.93 11.52
CA ALA A 79 -2.98 -9.97 11.87
C ALA A 79 -2.09 -9.85 10.61
N GLY A 80 -2.43 -10.54 9.53
CA GLY A 80 -1.72 -10.46 8.25
C GLY A 80 -1.70 -9.03 7.70
N PHE A 81 -2.86 -8.36 7.66
CA PHE A 81 -2.94 -6.97 7.21
C PHE A 81 -2.17 -6.01 8.12
N LEU A 82 -2.15 -6.26 9.43
CA LEU A 82 -1.38 -5.45 10.38
C LEU A 82 0.12 -5.54 10.14
N VAL A 83 0.64 -6.75 9.91
CA VAL A 83 2.05 -7.00 9.60
C VAL A 83 2.41 -6.35 8.27
N CYS A 84 1.60 -6.52 7.21
CA CYS A 84 1.81 -5.91 5.91
C CYS A 84 1.80 -4.37 6.00
N LEU A 85 0.81 -3.79 6.69
CA LEU A 85 0.76 -2.35 6.92
C LEU A 85 2.04 -1.85 7.58
N ARG A 86 2.50 -2.56 8.62
CA ARG A 86 3.68 -2.13 9.36
C ARG A 86 4.96 -2.25 8.53
N TYR A 87 5.07 -3.30 7.75
CA TYR A 87 6.16 -3.48 6.79
C TYR A 87 6.20 -2.30 5.80
N GLN A 88 5.07 -1.93 5.20
CA GLN A 88 5.02 -0.81 4.25
C GLN A 88 5.28 0.55 4.90
N TYR A 89 4.84 0.73 6.15
CA TYR A 89 5.13 1.91 6.96
C TYR A 89 6.63 2.05 7.24
N TYR A 90 7.31 0.94 7.56
CA TYR A 90 8.76 0.93 7.82
C TYR A 90 9.59 1.37 6.62
N TYR A 91 9.26 0.88 5.43
CA TYR A 91 9.96 1.26 4.19
C TYR A 91 9.58 2.65 3.67
N GLY A 92 8.71 3.40 4.36
CA GLY A 92 8.34 4.76 3.96
C GLY A 92 7.66 4.82 2.59
N SER A 93 6.96 3.76 2.19
CA SER A 93 6.25 3.71 0.90
C SER A 93 5.22 4.85 0.80
N PRO A 94 4.85 5.32 -0.41
CA PRO A 94 3.87 6.39 -0.55
C PRO A 94 2.53 6.00 0.10
N VAL A 95 1.88 6.97 0.77
CA VAL A 95 0.67 6.73 1.58
C VAL A 95 -0.42 6.01 0.79
N LEU A 96 -0.59 6.39 -0.48
CA LEU A 96 -1.66 5.86 -1.32
C LEU A 96 -1.51 4.36 -1.60
N THR A 97 -0.28 3.83 -1.71
CA THR A 97 -0.04 2.40 -1.98
C THR A 97 -0.36 1.51 -0.79
N TYR A 98 -0.21 1.98 0.45
CA TYR A 98 -0.49 1.16 1.62
C TYR A 98 -1.82 1.53 2.30
N LEU A 99 -2.56 2.51 1.79
CA LEU A 99 -3.87 2.90 2.32
C LEU A 99 -4.94 1.81 2.14
N GLU A 100 -4.69 0.83 1.27
CA GLU A 100 -5.52 -0.38 1.14
C GLU A 100 -5.61 -1.18 2.45
N TYR A 101 -4.49 -1.37 3.15
CA TYR A 101 -4.42 -2.18 4.37
C TYR A 101 -5.24 -1.60 5.54
N PRO A 102 -5.16 -0.29 5.90
CA PRO A 102 -5.99 0.27 6.96
C PRO A 102 -7.48 0.25 6.60
N ILE A 103 -7.84 0.43 5.33
CA ILE A 103 -9.24 0.30 4.88
C ILE A 103 -9.74 -1.13 5.12
N LEU A 104 -8.95 -2.14 4.75
CA LEU A 104 -9.26 -3.55 4.98
C LEU A 104 -9.36 -3.88 6.48
N ILE A 105 -8.42 -3.39 7.29
CA ILE A 105 -8.41 -3.55 8.76
C ILE A 105 -9.69 -3.00 9.39
N VAL A 106 -10.12 -1.79 9.01
CA VAL A 106 -11.35 -1.19 9.54
C VAL A 106 -12.56 -2.06 9.19
N GLN A 107 -12.62 -2.57 7.95
CA GLN A 107 -13.71 -3.44 7.52
C GLN A 107 -13.73 -4.77 8.27
N ASP A 108 -12.58 -5.40 8.52
CA ASP A 108 -12.48 -6.63 9.33
C ASP A 108 -12.87 -6.41 10.79
N VAL A 109 -12.50 -5.27 11.39
CA VAL A 109 -12.88 -4.93 12.76
C VAL A 109 -14.40 -4.73 12.86
N VAL A 110 -15.02 -4.04 11.89
CA VAL A 110 -16.48 -3.92 11.82
C VAL A 110 -17.14 -5.29 11.69
N LEU A 111 -16.59 -6.16 10.85
CA LEU A 111 -17.08 -7.53 10.67
C LEU A 111 -16.98 -8.34 11.97
N LEU A 112 -15.84 -8.26 12.67
CA LEU A 112 -15.61 -8.90 13.96
C LEU A 112 -16.63 -8.42 15.02
N LEU A 113 -16.89 -7.10 15.09
CA LEU A 113 -17.89 -6.53 15.99
C LEU A 113 -19.30 -7.04 15.66
N CYS A 114 -19.67 -7.15 14.39
CA CYS A 114 -20.94 -7.74 13.98
C CYS A 114 -21.06 -9.21 14.45
N VAL A 115 -20.01 -10.02 14.32
CA VAL A 115 -20.00 -11.42 14.80
C VAL A 115 -20.27 -11.51 16.31
N PHE A 116 -19.64 -10.64 17.11
CA PHE A 116 -19.88 -10.61 18.55
C PHE A 116 -21.27 -10.08 18.91
N HIS A 117 -21.79 -9.11 18.16
CA HIS A 117 -23.15 -8.60 18.36
C HIS A 117 -24.20 -9.71 18.15
N PHE A 118 -24.06 -10.55 17.12
CA PHE A 118 -24.99 -11.65 16.87
C PHE A 118 -24.80 -12.85 17.83
N ASN A 119 -23.60 -13.06 18.38
CA ASN A 119 -23.38 -14.07 19.42
C ASN A 119 -23.93 -13.66 20.80
N GLY A 120 -24.31 -12.39 21.00
CA GLY A 120 -24.87 -11.89 22.27
C GLY A 120 -23.84 -11.60 23.37
N ASP A 121 -22.57 -11.96 23.15
CA ASP A 121 -21.48 -11.81 24.12
C ASP A 121 -20.51 -10.68 23.74
N MET A 122 -20.98 -9.43 23.81
CA MET A 122 -20.15 -8.23 23.57
C MET A 122 -18.88 -8.17 24.42
N LYS A 123 -18.90 -8.79 25.61
CA LYS A 123 -17.73 -8.86 26.50
C LYS A 123 -16.59 -9.68 25.91
N GLN A 124 -16.89 -10.64 25.03
CA GLN A 124 -15.87 -11.43 24.36
C GLN A 124 -15.14 -10.63 23.27
N ALA A 125 -15.70 -9.54 22.75
CA ALA A 125 -15.01 -8.69 21.76
C ALA A 125 -13.82 -7.92 22.36
N ALA A 126 -13.92 -7.53 23.64
CA ALA A 126 -12.91 -6.74 24.34
C ALA A 126 -11.51 -7.37 24.36
N PRO A 127 -11.32 -8.66 24.72
CA PRO A 127 -9.98 -9.27 24.68
C PRO A 127 -9.40 -9.32 23.26
N TYR A 128 -10.20 -9.51 22.22
CA TYR A 128 -9.69 -9.51 20.84
C TYR A 128 -9.22 -8.13 20.39
N LEU A 129 -9.99 -7.08 20.70
CA LEU A 129 -9.57 -5.70 20.45
C LEU A 129 -8.31 -5.33 21.25
N ALA A 130 -8.22 -5.80 22.49
CA ALA A 130 -7.03 -5.59 23.32
C ALA A 130 -5.80 -6.31 22.75
N VAL A 131 -5.94 -7.56 22.30
CA VAL A 131 -4.86 -8.31 21.63
C VAL A 131 -4.45 -7.64 20.32
N PHE A 132 -5.40 -7.10 19.57
CA PHE A 132 -5.12 -6.37 18.33
C PHE A 132 -4.35 -5.06 18.62
N ALA A 133 -4.79 -4.28 19.59
CA ALA A 133 -4.09 -3.07 20.01
C ALA A 133 -2.69 -3.40 20.57
N ALA A 134 -2.58 -4.43 21.42
CA ALA A 134 -1.31 -4.89 21.94
C ALA A 134 -0.37 -5.34 20.81
N SER A 135 -0.87 -6.10 19.83
CA SER A 135 -0.11 -6.49 18.64
C SER A 135 0.44 -5.27 17.91
N TRP A 136 -0.35 -4.21 17.72
CA TRP A 136 0.12 -2.96 17.11
C TRP A 136 1.29 -2.33 17.88
N PHE A 137 1.21 -2.27 19.21
CA PHE A 137 2.28 -1.74 20.05
C PHE A 137 3.53 -2.64 20.04
N VAL A 138 3.36 -3.95 20.15
CA VAL A 138 4.46 -4.93 20.18
C VAL A 138 5.23 -4.94 18.85
N LEU A 139 4.52 -4.97 17.71
CA LEU A 139 5.16 -4.81 16.40
C LEU A 139 5.89 -3.46 16.31
N GLY A 140 5.38 -2.43 16.98
CA GLY A 140 6.05 -1.14 17.07
C GLY A 140 7.39 -1.16 17.78
N LEU A 141 7.44 -1.83 18.92
CA LEU A 141 8.65 -2.01 19.69
C LEU A 141 9.67 -2.86 18.92
N HIS A 142 9.23 -3.94 18.28
CA HIS A 142 10.13 -4.85 17.56
C HIS A 142 10.90 -4.15 16.42
N GLN A 143 10.25 -3.22 15.70
CA GLN A 143 10.96 -2.48 14.65
C GLN A 143 11.96 -1.47 15.19
N GLY A 144 11.71 -0.85 16.35
CA GLY A 144 12.71 -0.01 17.01
C GLY A 144 13.94 -0.80 17.45
N VAL A 145 13.75 -2.06 17.88
CA VAL A 145 14.86 -2.96 18.22
C VAL A 145 15.68 -3.34 16.99
N ILE A 146 15.04 -3.62 15.85
CA ILE A 146 15.75 -3.91 14.59
C ILE A 146 16.59 -2.71 14.14
N ASP A 147 16.06 -1.49 14.25
CA ASP A 147 16.76 -0.28 13.83
C ASP A 147 18.05 -0.04 14.64
N VAL A 148 18.00 -0.30 15.97
CA VAL A 148 19.19 -0.25 16.84
C VAL A 148 20.19 -1.35 16.50
N ALA A 149 19.72 -2.56 16.17
CA ALA A 149 20.61 -3.69 15.83
C ALA A 149 21.30 -3.54 14.47
N MET A 150 20.72 -2.78 13.53
CA MET A 150 21.32 -2.53 12.21
C MET A 150 22.27 -1.34 12.16
N GLN A 151 22.42 -0.60 13.27
CA GLN A 151 23.35 0.52 13.39
C GLN A 151 24.77 0.10 13.85
N GLU A 152 24.98 -1.20 14.08
CA GLU A 152 26.29 -1.84 14.35
C GLU A 152 26.99 -2.25 13.04
#